data_AF-C9R934-F1
#
_entry.id   AF-C9R934-F1
#
_cell.length_a   1.000
_cell.length_b   1.000
_cell.length_c   1.000
_cell.angle_alpha   90.00
_cell.angle_beta   90.00
_cell.angle_gamma   90.00
#
_symmetry.space_group_name_H-M   'P 1'
#
loop_
_entity.id
_entity.type
_entity.pdbx_description
1 polymer ?
#
loop_
_entity_poly.entity_id
_entity_poly.type
_entity_poly.pdbx_seq_one_letter_code
_entity_poly.pdbx_strand_id
1 'polypeptide(L)'
;MNERGMTLVEVVVALCLFALLATGLMGLFLSGRVATAASSNKQEALCLARALMEAVKASPVEWEGEVQGAGPDYVVLEDKASDQDDAYKGFYLAIIEGAGQGQVRKIQSYDGSSHTAYVAPPWDTAPDTSSRYLIFRLERELPDTSKVAVTAEPSSQQGLEKVTVTVRYRTLWGVREVQLSGERRKGI
;
A
#
# COMPACT_ATOMS: atom_id res chain seq x y z
N MET A 1 -31.27 -58.75 32.28
CA MET A 1 -31.19 -57.50 31.50
C MET A 1 -31.36 -56.36 32.47
N ASN A 2 -30.25 -55.73 32.91
CA ASN A 2 -30.31 -54.61 33.84
C ASN A 2 -30.28 -53.32 33.01
N GLU A 3 -31.44 -52.88 32.57
CA GLU A 3 -31.62 -51.50 32.07
C GLU A 3 -31.59 -50.57 33.28
N ARG A 4 -30.37 -50.22 33.72
CA ARG A 4 -30.18 -49.13 34.69
C ARG A 4 -30.51 -47.83 33.97
N GLY A 5 -31.74 -47.35 34.13
CA GLY A 5 -32.16 -46.05 33.62
C GLY A 5 -31.21 -44.95 34.11
N MET A 6 -30.76 -44.07 33.21
CA MET A 6 -29.93 -42.93 33.55
C MET A 6 -30.61 -42.12 34.65
N THR A 7 -29.86 -41.81 35.71
CA THR A 7 -30.41 -41.00 36.80
C THR A 7 -30.66 -39.57 36.31
N LEU A 8 -31.70 -38.90 36.82
CA LEU A 8 -32.00 -37.50 36.46
C LEU A 8 -30.77 -36.59 36.67
N VAL A 9 -29.97 -36.87 37.70
CA VAL A 9 -28.72 -36.16 38.00
C VAL A 9 -27.69 -36.31 36.88
N GLU A 10 -27.56 -37.50 36.31
CA GLU A 10 -26.62 -37.79 35.22
C GLU A 10 -26.98 -37.02 33.93
N VAL A 11 -28.27 -36.96 33.60
CA VAL A 11 -28.76 -36.20 32.44
C VAL A 11 -28.52 -34.69 32.63
N VAL A 12 -28.76 -34.16 33.83
CA VAL A 12 -28.52 -32.75 34.13
C VAL A 12 -27.02 -32.42 34.05
N VAL A 13 -26.16 -33.26 34.60
CA VAL A 13 -24.70 -33.07 34.53
C VAL A 13 -24.20 -33.12 33.08
N ALA A 14 -24.68 -34.08 32.27
CA ALA A 14 -24.30 -34.20 30.87
C ALA A 14 -24.70 -32.96 30.05
N LEU A 15 -25.90 -32.42 30.26
CA LEU A 15 -26.37 -31.20 29.58
C LEU A 15 -25.54 -29.97 29.98
N CYS A 16 -25.17 -29.84 31.25
CA CYS A 16 -24.32 -28.75 31.73
C CYS A 16 -22.91 -28.82 31.10
N LEU A 17 -22.30 -30.00 31.06
CA LEU A 17 -20.99 -30.19 30.42
C LEU A 17 -21.05 -29.91 28.92
N PHE A 18 -22.10 -30.38 28.25
CA PHE A 18 -22.30 -30.11 26.82
C PHE A 18 -22.47 -28.60 26.54
N ALA A 19 -23.22 -27.87 27.35
CA ALA A 19 -23.39 -26.43 27.21
C ALA A 19 -22.07 -25.65 27.42
N LEU A 20 -21.25 -26.05 28.39
CA LEU A 20 -19.93 -25.45 28.62
C LEU A 20 -18.97 -25.73 27.45
N LEU A 21 -18.97 -26.95 26.92
CA LEU A 21 -18.17 -27.29 25.75
C LEU A 21 -18.64 -26.55 24.50
N ALA A 22 -19.95 -26.47 24.27
CA ALA A 22 -20.54 -25.78 23.13
C ALA A 22 -20.21 -24.27 23.14
N THR A 23 -20.25 -23.62 24.32
CA THR A 23 -19.89 -22.20 24.44
C THR A 23 -18.40 -21.96 24.21
N GLY A 24 -17.52 -22.82 24.73
CA GLY A 24 -16.08 -22.78 24.45
C GLY A 24 -15.76 -22.97 22.96
N LEU A 25 -16.41 -23.94 22.31
CA LEU A 25 -16.23 -24.22 20.89
C LEU A 25 -16.76 -23.08 20.01
N MET A 26 -17.89 -22.49 20.38
CA MET A 26 -18.46 -21.32 19.70
C MET A 26 -17.55 -20.10 19.84
N GLY A 27 -16.98 -19.86 21.02
CA GLY A 27 -16.00 -18.80 21.25
C GLY A 27 -14.74 -18.99 20.39
N LEU A 28 -14.25 -20.22 20.27
CA LEU A 28 -13.14 -20.55 19.37
C LEU A 28 -13.50 -20.32 17.90
N PHE A 29 -14.70 -20.69 17.46
CA PHE A 29 -15.14 -20.50 16.08
C PHE A 29 -15.29 -19.02 15.72
N LEU A 30 -15.87 -18.21 16.61
CA LEU A 30 -15.97 -16.76 16.43
C LEU A 30 -14.58 -16.10 16.39
N SER A 31 -13.68 -16.52 17.29
CA SER A 31 -12.28 -16.07 17.30
C SER A 31 -11.55 -16.47 16.01
N GLY A 32 -11.79 -17.69 15.52
CA GLY A 32 -11.23 -18.19 14.26
C GLY A 32 -11.71 -17.38 13.05
N ARG A 33 -13.01 -17.06 12.97
CA ARG A 33 -13.57 -16.23 11.88
C ARG A 33 -12.97 -14.81 11.88
N VAL A 34 -12.79 -14.21 13.06
CA VAL A 34 -12.15 -12.89 13.20
C VAL A 34 -10.68 -12.94 12.79
N ALA A 35 -9.97 -14.02 13.12
CA ALA A 35 -8.58 -14.24 12.67
C ALA A 35 -8.48 -14.40 11.14
N THR A 36 -9.44 -15.07 10.49
CA THR A 36 -9.49 -15.18 9.02
C THR A 36 -9.75 -13.83 8.34
N ALA A 37 -10.65 -12.99 8.87
CA ALA A 37 -10.92 -11.65 8.32
C ALA A 37 -9.70 -10.71 8.47
N ALA A 38 -9.02 -10.74 9.62
CA ALA A 38 -7.79 -9.96 9.82
C ALA A 38 -6.64 -10.44 8.91
N SER A 39 -6.61 -11.73 8.55
CA SER A 39 -5.67 -12.28 7.57
C SER A 39 -5.89 -11.70 6.16
N SER A 40 -7.14 -11.49 5.74
CA SER A 40 -7.46 -10.95 4.41
C SER A 40 -6.85 -9.56 4.20
N ASN A 41 -7.08 -8.62 5.12
CA ASN A 41 -6.60 -7.23 4.98
C ASN A 41 -5.07 -7.16 4.89
N LYS A 42 -4.36 -8.00 5.67
CA LYS A 42 -2.90 -8.08 5.62
C LYS A 42 -2.42 -8.70 4.30
N GLN A 43 -3.07 -9.76 3.82
CA GLN A 43 -2.74 -10.40 2.55
C GLN A 43 -2.98 -9.46 1.36
N GLU A 44 -4.06 -8.69 1.38
CA GLU A 44 -4.35 -7.64 0.40
C GLU A 44 -3.29 -6.55 0.41
N ALA A 45 -2.90 -6.06 1.60
CA ALA A 45 -1.84 -5.07 1.74
C ALA A 45 -0.48 -5.59 1.24
N LEU A 46 -0.15 -6.86 1.52
CA LEU A 46 1.05 -7.53 1.01
C LEU A 46 1.02 -7.69 -0.52
N CYS A 47 -0.12 -8.11 -1.07
CA CYS A 47 -0.30 -8.23 -2.51
C CYS A 47 -0.14 -6.87 -3.19
N LEU A 48 -0.70 -5.82 -2.62
CA LEU A 48 -0.57 -4.47 -3.13
C LEU A 48 0.87 -3.95 -3.03
N ALA A 49 1.52 -4.13 -1.88
CA ALA A 49 2.91 -3.73 -1.69
C ALA A 49 3.84 -4.42 -2.69
N ARG A 50 3.60 -5.70 -3.00
CA ARG A 50 4.34 -6.44 -4.03
C ARG A 50 4.11 -5.85 -5.42
N ALA A 51 2.86 -5.68 -5.82
CA ALA A 51 2.52 -5.12 -7.13
C ALA A 51 3.14 -3.71 -7.32
N LEU A 52 3.13 -2.89 -6.28
CA LEU A 52 3.79 -1.58 -6.29
C LEU A 52 5.30 -1.68 -6.39
N MET A 53 5.93 -2.56 -5.60
CA MET A 53 7.38 -2.78 -5.66
C MET A 53 7.81 -3.28 -7.03
N GLU A 54 7.02 -4.15 -7.65
CA GLU A 54 7.22 -4.64 -9.02
C GLU A 54 7.07 -3.50 -10.04
N ALA A 55 6.00 -2.72 -9.96
CA ALA A 55 5.75 -1.58 -10.84
C ALA A 55 6.85 -0.51 -10.75
N VAL A 56 7.30 -0.17 -9.54
CA VAL A 56 8.38 0.80 -9.32
C VAL A 56 9.71 0.26 -9.84
N LYS A 57 10.00 -1.03 -9.66
CA LYS A 57 11.20 -1.67 -10.23
C LYS A 57 11.18 -1.77 -11.74
N ALA A 58 10.00 -2.01 -12.33
CA ALA A 58 9.81 -2.09 -13.76
C ALA A 58 9.80 -0.70 -14.44
N SER A 59 9.62 0.37 -13.66
CA SER A 59 9.57 1.72 -14.22
C SER A 59 10.91 2.11 -14.84
N PRO A 60 10.92 2.57 -16.11
CA PRO A 60 12.10 3.11 -16.77
C PRO A 60 12.72 4.26 -15.98
N VAL A 61 14.05 4.37 -16.08
CA VAL A 61 14.82 5.49 -15.51
C VAL A 61 14.45 6.84 -16.13
N GLU A 62 13.85 6.86 -17.32
CA GLU A 62 13.40 8.10 -17.98
C GLU A 62 12.17 8.73 -17.30
N TRP A 63 11.47 7.98 -16.45
CA TRP A 63 10.24 8.40 -15.79
C TRP A 63 10.46 8.90 -14.35
N GLU A 64 11.72 9.11 -13.95
CA GLU A 64 12.09 9.75 -12.69
C GLU A 64 12.89 11.01 -12.96
N GLY A 65 12.89 11.96 -12.02
CA GLY A 65 13.62 13.22 -12.18
C GLY A 65 13.45 14.15 -10.99
N GLU A 66 14.07 15.32 -11.09
CA GLU A 66 13.93 16.37 -10.08
C GLU A 66 12.70 17.24 -10.38
N VAL A 67 11.97 17.62 -9.33
CA VAL A 67 10.84 18.54 -9.44
C VAL A 67 11.36 19.95 -9.78
N GLN A 68 10.80 20.60 -10.80
CA GLN A 68 11.16 21.98 -11.17
C GLN A 68 10.24 23.03 -10.53
N GLY A 69 9.08 22.58 -10.05
CA GLY A 69 8.12 23.41 -9.33
C GLY A 69 6.89 22.58 -8.99
N ALA A 70 6.10 23.01 -8.02
CA ALA A 70 4.85 22.33 -7.71
C ALA A 70 3.82 23.27 -7.10
N GLY A 71 2.57 22.85 -7.15
CA GLY A 71 1.47 23.43 -6.41
C GLY A 71 0.72 22.34 -5.63
N PRO A 72 -0.46 22.65 -5.07
CA PRO A 72 -1.24 21.70 -4.30
C PRO A 72 -1.72 20.49 -5.13
N ASP A 73 -1.99 20.66 -6.42
CA ASP A 73 -2.61 19.66 -7.30
C ASP A 73 -1.81 19.43 -8.60
N TYR A 74 -0.60 19.99 -8.69
CA TYR A 74 0.28 19.77 -9.84
C TYR A 74 1.75 19.71 -9.43
N VAL A 75 2.56 19.14 -10.31
CA VAL A 75 4.01 19.13 -10.22
C VAL A 75 4.60 19.33 -11.62
N VAL A 76 5.59 20.19 -11.72
CA VAL A 76 6.37 20.45 -12.92
C VAL A 76 7.57 19.51 -12.90
N LEU A 77 7.65 18.68 -13.92
CA LEU A 77 8.68 17.66 -14.08
C LEU A 77 9.95 18.25 -14.71
N GLU A 78 11.05 17.50 -14.65
CA GLU A 78 12.31 17.87 -15.29
C GLU A 78 12.18 17.84 -16.81
N ASP A 79 12.94 18.67 -17.53
CA ASP A 79 12.91 18.82 -19.01
C ASP A 79 13.18 17.53 -19.80
N LYS A 80 13.61 16.45 -19.14
CA LYS A 80 13.76 15.13 -19.77
C LYS A 80 12.45 14.33 -19.83
N ALA A 81 11.39 14.80 -19.18
CA ALA A 81 10.06 14.23 -19.26
C ALA A 81 9.49 14.39 -20.68
N SER A 82 8.46 13.61 -21.02
CA SER A 82 7.91 13.61 -22.37
C SER A 82 7.35 14.98 -22.78
N ASP A 83 7.62 15.41 -24.01
CA ASP A 83 6.98 16.60 -24.60
C ASP A 83 5.54 16.34 -25.10
N GLN A 84 5.03 15.12 -24.92
CA GLN A 84 3.70 14.74 -25.42
C GLN A 84 2.63 14.93 -24.35
N ASP A 85 1.57 15.64 -24.71
CA ASP A 85 0.38 15.77 -23.87
C ASP A 85 -0.19 14.40 -23.48
N ASP A 86 -0.63 14.30 -22.23
CA ASP A 86 -1.23 13.11 -21.64
C ASP A 86 -0.35 11.84 -21.65
N ALA A 87 0.96 11.95 -21.93
CA ALA A 87 1.90 10.82 -21.94
C ALA A 87 1.87 9.98 -20.64
N TYR A 88 1.69 10.64 -19.50
CA TYR A 88 1.65 10.03 -18.16
C TYR A 88 0.23 9.93 -17.58
N LYS A 89 -0.81 10.20 -18.38
CA LYS A 89 -2.19 10.18 -17.90
C LYS A 89 -2.59 8.80 -17.40
N GLY A 90 -3.15 8.77 -16.20
CA GLY A 90 -3.55 7.54 -15.52
C GLY A 90 -2.42 6.79 -14.81
N PHE A 91 -1.18 7.26 -14.90
CA PHE A 91 -0.05 6.69 -14.17
C PHE A 91 -0.02 7.27 -12.75
N TYR A 92 0.87 6.73 -11.92
CA TYR A 92 1.08 7.20 -10.56
C TYR A 92 2.43 7.89 -10.46
N LEU A 93 2.46 8.99 -9.71
CA LEU A 93 3.66 9.74 -9.37
C LEU A 93 3.92 9.60 -7.88
N ALA A 94 5.10 9.11 -7.53
CA ALA A 94 5.60 9.07 -6.17
C ALA A 94 6.70 10.11 -5.97
N ILE A 95 6.66 10.82 -4.84
CA ILE A 95 7.79 11.63 -4.39
C ILE A 95 8.68 10.74 -3.52
N ILE A 96 9.87 10.44 -4.00
CA ILE A 96 10.75 9.44 -3.40
C ILE A 96 11.79 10.04 -2.45
N GLU A 97 12.12 11.32 -2.63
CA GLU A 97 13.04 12.11 -1.78
C GLU A 97 12.56 13.58 -1.71
N GLY A 98 12.96 14.30 -0.67
CA GLY A 98 12.69 15.75 -0.49
C GLY A 98 11.35 16.09 0.15
N ALA A 99 10.84 17.29 -0.13
CA ALA A 99 9.56 17.76 0.40
C ALA A 99 8.39 16.89 -0.12
N GLY A 100 7.52 16.46 0.79
CA GLY A 100 6.41 15.59 0.43
C GLY A 100 6.80 14.14 0.12
N GLN A 101 8.04 13.73 0.47
CA GLN A 101 8.51 12.35 0.36
C GLN A 101 7.52 11.32 0.90
N GLY A 102 7.39 10.21 0.18
CA GLY A 102 6.49 9.13 0.51
C GLY A 102 5.09 9.32 -0.05
N GLN A 103 4.71 10.47 -0.60
CA GLN A 103 3.38 10.63 -1.17
C GLN A 103 3.29 10.03 -2.57
N VAL A 104 2.22 9.28 -2.82
CA VAL A 104 1.84 8.77 -4.14
C VAL A 104 0.55 9.45 -4.57
N ARG A 105 0.45 9.87 -5.84
CA ARG A 105 -0.76 10.44 -6.45
C ARG A 105 -0.97 9.93 -7.86
N LYS A 106 -2.21 9.94 -8.34
CA LYS A 106 -2.55 9.57 -9.71
C LYS A 106 -2.50 10.80 -10.60
N ILE A 107 -1.85 10.71 -11.75
CA ILE A 107 -1.81 11.77 -12.75
C ILE A 107 -3.13 11.75 -13.54
N GLN A 108 -3.88 12.84 -13.48
CA GLN A 108 -5.17 13.00 -14.18
C GLN A 108 -5.01 13.56 -15.59
N SER A 109 -4.04 14.45 -15.76
CA SER A 109 -3.67 15.04 -17.05
C SER A 109 -2.22 15.48 -17.01
N TYR A 110 -1.61 15.58 -18.19
CA TYR A 110 -0.23 16.02 -18.33
C TYR A 110 -0.12 16.97 -19.52
N ASP A 111 0.47 18.13 -19.30
CA ASP A 111 0.82 19.09 -20.35
C ASP A 111 2.29 18.88 -20.72
N GLY A 112 2.53 18.37 -21.92
CA GLY A 112 3.87 18.07 -22.41
C GLY A 112 4.68 19.32 -22.72
N SER A 113 4.02 20.44 -23.03
CA SER A 113 4.70 21.70 -23.35
C SER A 113 5.29 22.41 -22.13
N SER A 114 4.65 22.23 -20.97
CA SER A 114 5.10 22.80 -19.69
C SER A 114 5.64 21.75 -18.72
N HIS A 115 5.68 20.48 -19.15
CA HIS A 115 5.96 19.31 -18.31
C HIS A 115 5.16 19.26 -17.00
N THR A 116 3.93 19.79 -17.01
CA THR A 116 3.11 19.88 -15.80
C THR A 116 2.21 18.65 -15.68
N ALA A 117 2.44 17.86 -14.64
CA ALA A 117 1.58 16.74 -14.24
C ALA A 117 0.55 17.20 -13.21
N TYR A 118 -0.72 17.13 -13.58
CA TYR A 118 -1.83 17.40 -12.67
C TYR A 118 -2.25 16.12 -11.96
N VAL A 119 -2.36 16.16 -10.64
CA VAL A 119 -2.54 14.97 -9.82
C VAL A 119 -3.81 15.02 -8.98
N ALA A 120 -4.35 13.85 -8.67
CA ALA A 120 -5.44 13.69 -7.71
C ALA A 120 -5.18 12.49 -6.78
N PRO A 121 -5.53 12.58 -5.48
CA PRO A 121 -5.94 13.80 -4.74
C PRO A 121 -4.81 14.86 -4.68
N PRO A 122 -5.09 16.10 -4.19
CA PRO A 122 -4.02 17.08 -3.98
C PRO A 122 -2.95 16.55 -2.99
N TRP A 123 -1.76 17.12 -3.05
CA TRP A 123 -0.67 16.86 -2.12
C TRP A 123 -1.06 17.33 -0.72
N ASP A 124 -0.78 16.50 0.29
CA ASP A 124 -0.89 16.90 1.69
C ASP A 124 0.25 17.86 2.04
N THR A 125 1.43 17.60 1.49
CA THR A 125 2.59 18.50 1.50
C THR A 125 3.08 18.64 0.07
N ALA A 126 2.95 19.84 -0.51
CA ALA A 126 3.41 20.08 -1.87
C ALA A 126 4.92 19.80 -1.97
N PRO A 127 5.37 19.06 -3.00
CA PRO A 127 6.80 18.90 -3.27
C PRO A 127 7.42 20.25 -3.68
N ASP A 128 8.73 20.33 -3.61
CA ASP A 128 9.49 21.52 -4.01
C ASP A 128 10.67 21.11 -4.89
N THR A 129 11.53 22.07 -5.26
CA THR A 129 12.68 21.82 -6.13
C THR A 129 13.80 20.99 -5.48
N SER A 130 13.67 20.60 -4.22
CA SER A 130 14.56 19.63 -3.55
C SER A 130 14.02 18.20 -3.64
N SER A 131 12.88 18.01 -4.30
CA SER A 131 12.13 16.77 -4.32
C SER A 131 12.39 15.98 -5.59
N ARG A 132 12.58 14.67 -5.44
CA ARG A 132 12.75 13.75 -6.56
C ARG A 132 11.47 12.93 -6.75
N TYR A 133 11.01 12.83 -7.99
CA TYR A 133 9.81 12.08 -8.35
C TYR A 133 10.14 10.80 -9.11
N LEU A 134 9.23 9.84 -9.06
CA LEU A 134 9.23 8.62 -9.85
C LEU A 134 7.81 8.35 -10.34
N ILE A 135 7.64 8.24 -11.65
CA ILE A 135 6.39 7.87 -12.28
C ILE A 135 6.41 6.36 -12.53
N PHE A 136 5.30 5.68 -12.26
CA PHE A 136 5.14 4.25 -12.55
C PHE A 136 3.71 3.94 -12.95
N ARG A 137 3.55 2.85 -13.71
CA ARG A 137 2.24 2.32 -14.09
C ARG A 137 1.87 1.17 -13.17
N LEU A 138 0.64 1.17 -12.67
CA LEU A 138 0.09 0.06 -11.91
C LEU A 138 -1.10 -0.54 -12.67
N GLU A 139 -1.11 -1.86 -12.88
CA GLU A 139 -2.21 -2.56 -13.56
C GLU A 139 -3.50 -2.53 -12.73
N ARG A 140 -3.36 -2.59 -11.41
CA ARG A 140 -4.46 -2.46 -10.46
C ARG A 140 -4.61 -1.01 -10.06
N GLU A 141 -5.82 -0.46 -10.16
CA GLU A 141 -6.08 0.87 -9.64
C GLU A 141 -5.93 0.91 -8.10
N LEU A 142 -5.25 1.94 -7.60
CA LEU A 142 -5.13 2.16 -6.17
C LEU A 142 -6.46 2.66 -5.63
N PRO A 143 -7.13 1.93 -4.73
CA PRO A 143 -8.39 2.39 -4.16
C PRO A 143 -8.20 3.66 -3.31
N ASP A 144 -7.00 3.86 -2.77
CA ASP A 144 -6.67 4.99 -1.92
C ASP A 144 -5.15 5.21 -1.90
N THR A 145 -4.68 6.30 -2.51
CA THR A 145 -3.25 6.61 -2.61
C THR A 145 -2.65 7.09 -1.28
N SER A 146 -3.46 7.57 -0.33
CA SER A 146 -2.99 8.06 0.98
C SER A 146 -2.49 6.93 1.90
N LYS A 147 -2.92 5.69 1.62
CA LYS A 147 -2.49 4.48 2.35
C LYS A 147 -1.16 3.94 1.86
N VAL A 148 -0.66 4.43 0.75
CA VAL A 148 0.57 3.96 0.11
C VAL A 148 1.64 5.03 0.29
N ALA A 149 2.85 4.58 0.59
CA ALA A 149 4.02 5.42 0.49
C ALA A 149 5.16 4.72 -0.23
N VAL A 150 5.91 5.48 -1.02
CA VAL A 150 7.09 5.00 -1.74
C VAL A 150 8.23 5.96 -1.45
N THR A 151 9.32 5.45 -0.90
CA THR A 151 10.52 6.23 -0.59
C THR A 151 11.75 5.58 -1.21
N ALA A 152 12.72 6.38 -1.59
CA ALA A 152 14.03 5.90 -2.03
C ALA A 152 15.11 6.46 -1.10
N GLU A 153 16.09 5.62 -0.80
CA GLU A 153 17.27 5.98 -0.01
C GLU A 153 18.53 5.47 -0.73
N PRO A 154 19.68 6.13 -0.57
CA PRO A 154 20.92 5.63 -1.15
C PRO A 154 21.27 4.24 -0.58
N SER A 155 21.56 3.27 -1.47
CA SER A 155 22.06 1.97 -1.03
C SER A 155 23.55 2.04 -0.71
N SER A 156 24.05 1.05 0.04
CA SER A 156 25.48 0.86 0.28
C SER A 156 26.25 0.46 -0.99
N GLN A 157 25.55 0.04 -2.05
CA GLN A 157 26.13 -0.29 -3.36
C GLN A 157 26.07 0.93 -4.30
N GLN A 158 27.20 1.25 -4.92
CA GLN A 158 27.32 2.42 -5.81
C GLN A 158 26.41 2.28 -7.03
N GLY A 159 25.55 3.28 -7.29
CA GLY A 159 24.61 3.27 -8.41
C GLY A 159 23.29 2.53 -8.15
N LEU A 160 23.07 2.02 -6.93
CA LEU A 160 21.81 1.45 -6.49
C LEU A 160 21.11 2.34 -5.46
N GLU A 161 19.79 2.37 -5.50
CA GLU A 161 18.92 2.95 -4.48
C GLU A 161 18.07 1.85 -3.84
N LYS A 162 17.84 1.97 -2.54
CA LYS A 162 16.91 1.12 -1.79
C LYS A 162 15.54 1.79 -1.84
N VAL A 163 14.64 1.19 -2.59
CA VAL A 163 13.24 1.61 -2.64
C VAL A 163 12.47 0.87 -1.56
N THR A 164 11.71 1.61 -0.76
CA THR A 164 10.81 1.08 0.26
C THR A 164 9.38 1.43 -0.08
N VAL A 165 8.54 0.41 -0.21
CA VAL A 165 7.10 0.54 -0.40
C VAL A 165 6.41 0.22 0.92
N THR A 166 5.63 1.17 1.44
CA THR A 166 4.83 1.02 2.65
C THR A 166 3.35 1.06 2.29
N VAL A 167 2.58 0.06 2.74
CA VAL A 167 1.12 0.00 2.58
C VAL A 167 0.46 -0.11 3.94
N ARG A 168 -0.40 0.86 4.26
CA ARG A 168 -1.16 0.92 5.52
C ARG A 168 -2.52 0.25 5.36
N TYR A 169 -2.90 -0.55 6.33
CA TYR A 169 -4.18 -1.26 6.37
C TYR A 169 -4.84 -1.17 7.76
N ARG A 170 -6.17 -1.27 7.79
CA ARG A 170 -6.94 -1.17 9.04
C ARG A 170 -7.16 -2.56 9.63
N THR A 171 -6.99 -2.64 10.94
CA THR A 171 -7.36 -3.79 11.77
C THR A 171 -8.35 -3.36 12.85
N LEU A 172 -8.95 -4.31 13.55
CA LEU A 172 -9.79 -4.04 14.74
C LEU A 172 -9.00 -3.32 15.85
N TRP A 173 -7.67 -3.41 15.82
CA TRP A 173 -6.75 -2.88 16.83
C TRP A 173 -5.98 -1.65 16.34
N GLY A 174 -6.53 -0.94 15.35
CA GLY A 174 -5.96 0.26 14.74
C GLY A 174 -5.31 0.02 13.38
N VAL A 175 -4.55 1.01 12.92
CA VAL A 175 -3.81 0.94 11.65
C VAL A 175 -2.54 0.12 11.85
N ARG A 176 -2.20 -0.68 10.85
CA ARG A 176 -0.95 -1.44 10.72
C ARG A 176 -0.36 -1.16 9.35
N GLU A 177 0.90 -1.51 9.17
CA GLU A 177 1.60 -1.32 7.91
C GLU A 177 2.32 -2.59 7.45
N VAL A 178 2.51 -2.68 6.15
CA VAL A 178 3.35 -3.65 5.47
C VAL A 178 4.42 -2.87 4.75
N GLN A 179 5.68 -3.27 4.93
CA GLN A 179 6.82 -2.66 4.26
C GLN A 179 7.55 -3.71 3.44
N LEU A 180 7.86 -3.37 2.18
CA LEU A 180 8.74 -4.14 1.32
C LEU A 180 9.86 -3.21 0.88
N SER A 181 11.10 -3.70 0.97
CA SER A 181 12.26 -2.98 0.48
C SER A 181 12.96 -3.79 -0.60
N GLY A 182 13.47 -3.13 -1.61
CA GLY A 182 14.28 -3.75 -2.65
C GLY A 182 15.24 -2.76 -3.28
N GLU A 183 16.32 -3.29 -3.86
CA GLU A 183 17.27 -2.47 -4.59
C GLU A 183 16.80 -2.26 -6.03
N ARG A 184 17.08 -1.06 -6.56
CA ARG A 184 16.85 -0.62 -7.93
C ARG A 184 18.06 0.20 -8.38
N ARG A 185 18.33 0.25 -9.69
CA ARG A 185 19.37 1.14 -10.24
C ARG A 185 18.89 2.58 -10.14
N LYS A 186 19.71 3.46 -9.57
CA LYS A 186 19.43 4.89 -9.50
C LYS A 186 19.54 5.50 -10.91
N GLY A 187 18.56 6.29 -11.33
CA GLY A 187 18.65 7.12 -12.52
C GLY A 187 19.74 8.17 -12.37
N ILE A 188 20.52 8.31 -13.44
CA ILE A 188 21.65 9.25 -13.52
C ILE A 188 21.13 10.57 -14.06
#